data_AF-A0A6V9ZQY4-F1
#
_entry.id   AF-A0A6V9ZQY4-F1
#
_cell.length_a   1.000
_cell.length_b   1.000
_cell.length_c   1.000
_cell.angle_alpha   90.00
_cell.angle_beta   90.00
_cell.angle_gamma   90.00
#
_symmetry.space_group_name_H-M   'P 1'
#
loop_
_entity.id
_entity.type
_entity.pdbx_description
1 polymer ?
#
loop_
_entity_poly.entity_id
_entity_poly.type
_entity_poly.pdbx_seq_one_letter_code
_entity_poly.pdbx_strand_id
1 'polypeptide(L)'
;RLKALGAPVEFIKIHNTPDGTFPNGIPNPLLPECRDDTRKAVIEHGADMGIAFDGDFDRCFLFDEKGQFIEGYYIVGLLAEA
;
A
#
# COMPACT_ATOMS: atom_id res chain seq x y z
N ARG A 1 15.12 2.68 7.51
CA ARG A 1 15.53 4.10 7.42
C ARG A 1 14.59 5.01 8.23
N LEU A 2 13.27 4.97 8.02
CA LEU A 2 12.30 5.81 8.75
C LEU A 2 12.40 5.74 10.28
N LYS A 3 12.46 4.52 10.84
CA LYS A 3 12.70 4.33 12.29
C LYS A 3 14.02 4.95 12.76
N ALA A 4 15.09 4.83 11.96
CA ALA A 4 16.40 5.41 12.27
C ALA A 4 16.40 6.95 12.17
N LEU A 5 15.49 7.52 11.37
CA LEU A 5 15.28 8.96 11.24
C LEU A 5 14.30 9.50 12.31
N GLY A 6 13.78 8.66 13.20
CA GLY A 6 12.78 9.08 14.21
C GLY A 6 11.47 9.55 13.59
N ALA A 7 11.16 9.13 12.36
CA ALA A 7 9.91 9.50 11.71
C ALA A 7 8.73 8.99 12.56
N PRO A 8 7.70 9.83 12.82
CA PRO A 8 6.55 9.47 13.65
C PRO A 8 5.57 8.60 12.85
N VAL A 9 6.02 7.41 12.44
CA VAL A 9 5.25 6.46 11.64
C VAL A 9 5.28 5.08 12.27
N GLU A 10 4.12 4.43 12.30
CA GLU A 10 3.94 3.03 12.65
C GLU A 10 3.63 2.22 11.38
N PHE A 11 4.13 0.99 11.31
CA PHE A 11 3.93 0.12 10.14
C PHE A 11 3.13 -1.12 10.51
N ILE A 12 1.96 -1.26 9.89
CA ILE A 12 1.23 -2.51 9.79
C ILE A 12 1.70 -3.22 8.53
N LYS A 13 2.27 -4.42 8.69
CA LYS A 13 2.94 -5.15 7.60
C LYS A 13 2.07 -6.30 7.12
N ILE A 14 1.64 -6.22 5.86
CA ILE A 14 0.87 -7.26 5.17
C ILE A 14 1.76 -7.89 4.09
N HIS A 15 1.76 -9.22 3.98
CA HIS A 15 2.54 -9.97 2.97
C HIS A 15 4.04 -9.58 2.90
N ASN A 16 4.64 -9.24 4.04
CA ASN A 16 5.97 -8.61 4.12
C ASN A 16 7.17 -9.60 4.03
N THR A 17 6.91 -10.88 3.83
CA THR A 17 7.97 -11.89 3.63
C THR A 17 8.19 -12.11 2.14
N PRO A 18 9.39 -11.88 1.59
CA PRO A 18 9.65 -12.13 0.17
C PRO A 18 9.55 -13.63 -0.12
N ASP A 19 8.59 -14.01 -0.97
CA ASP A 19 8.34 -15.38 -1.38
C ASP A 19 7.92 -15.43 -2.86
N GLY A 20 8.80 -15.97 -3.70
CA GLY A 20 8.60 -16.08 -5.15
C GLY A 20 7.57 -17.13 -5.57
N THR A 21 7.03 -17.91 -4.63
CA THR A 21 5.90 -18.82 -4.90
C THR A 21 4.55 -18.11 -4.85
N PHE A 22 4.53 -16.86 -4.38
CA PHE A 22 3.34 -16.00 -4.32
C PHE A 22 2.13 -16.67 -3.63
N PRO A 23 2.26 -17.06 -2.33
CA PRO A 23 1.19 -17.77 -1.62
C PRO A 23 -0.11 -16.98 -1.49
N ASN A 24 -0.05 -15.65 -1.64
CA ASN A 24 -1.19 -14.74 -1.58
C ASN A 24 -1.57 -14.17 -2.97
N GLY A 25 -1.10 -14.80 -4.05
CA GLY A 25 -1.30 -14.34 -5.43
C GLY A 25 -0.17 -13.44 -5.94
N ILE A 26 -0.13 -13.27 -7.27
CA ILE A 26 0.87 -12.43 -7.94
C ILE A 26 0.64 -10.97 -7.53
N PRO A 27 1.68 -10.22 -7.08
CA PRO A 27 1.51 -8.84 -6.63
C PRO A 27 1.10 -7.91 -7.78
N ASN A 28 -0.20 -7.64 -7.87
CA ASN A 28 -0.75 -6.70 -8.85
C ASN A 28 -1.94 -5.92 -8.25
N PRO A 29 -1.69 -4.85 -7.49
CA PRO A 29 -2.75 -4.07 -6.85
C PRO A 29 -3.71 -3.33 -7.83
N LEU A 30 -3.47 -3.39 -9.15
CA LEU A 30 -4.48 -2.97 -10.13
C LEU A 30 -5.66 -3.93 -10.21
N LEU A 31 -5.49 -5.20 -9.86
CA LEU A 31 -6.57 -6.17 -9.83
C LEU A 31 -7.42 -5.95 -8.57
N PRO A 32 -8.76 -5.79 -8.67
CA PRO A 32 -9.62 -5.57 -7.51
C PRO A 32 -9.43 -6.58 -6.38
N GLU A 33 -9.21 -7.85 -6.72
CA GLU A 33 -8.97 -8.93 -5.77
C GLU A 33 -7.67 -8.77 -4.96
N CYS A 34 -6.64 -8.14 -5.53
CA CYS A 34 -5.37 -7.89 -4.85
C CYS A 34 -5.41 -6.64 -3.94
N ARG A 35 -6.46 -5.82 -4.03
CA ARG A 35 -6.65 -4.60 -3.23
C ARG A 35 -7.25 -4.88 -1.86
N ASP A 36 -7.97 -6.00 -1.75
CA ASP A 36 -8.83 -6.31 -0.61
C ASP A 36 -8.05 -6.43 0.71
N ASP A 37 -6.86 -7.03 0.67
CA ASP A 37 -6.04 -7.22 1.87
C ASP A 37 -5.51 -5.88 2.43
N THR A 38 -5.04 -4.98 1.56
CA THR A 38 -4.63 -3.64 1.98
C THR A 38 -5.81 -2.84 2.50
N ARG A 39 -6.96 -2.86 1.80
CA ARG A 39 -8.20 -2.20 2.26
C ARG A 39 -8.62 -2.69 3.64
N LYS A 40 -8.68 -4.02 3.84
CA LYS A 40 -9.10 -4.63 5.12
C LYS A 40 -8.15 -4.22 6.24
N ALA A 41 -6.83 -4.28 6.00
CA ALA A 41 -5.84 -3.89 6.99
C ALA A 41 -5.99 -2.42 7.41
N VAL A 42 -6.23 -1.51 6.44
CA VAL A 42 -6.48 -0.09 6.76
C VAL A 42 -7.69 0.06 7.68
N ILE A 43 -8.81 -0.57 7.33
CA ILE A 43 -10.06 -0.46 8.10
C ILE A 43 -9.94 -1.13 9.48
N GLU A 44 -9.36 -2.33 9.55
CA GLU A 44 -9.23 -3.12 10.78
C GLU A 44 -8.35 -2.43 11.82
N HIS A 45 -7.28 -1.78 11.37
CA HIS A 45 -6.33 -1.11 12.25
C HIS A 45 -6.58 0.39 12.41
N GLY A 46 -7.54 0.97 11.68
CA GLY A 46 -7.77 2.41 11.67
C GLY A 46 -6.55 3.20 11.20
N ALA A 47 -5.84 2.69 10.19
CA ALA A 47 -4.62 3.31 9.67
C ALA A 47 -4.91 4.60 8.88
N ASP A 48 -4.02 5.59 8.94
CA ASP A 48 -4.17 6.86 8.22
C ASP A 48 -4.16 6.72 6.69
N MET A 49 -3.43 5.71 6.18
CA MET A 49 -3.39 5.37 4.76
C MET A 49 -2.86 3.95 4.54
N GLY A 50 -3.13 3.38 3.36
CA GLY A 50 -2.54 2.13 2.90
C GLY A 50 -1.61 2.34 1.70
N ILE A 51 -0.55 1.52 1.61
CA ILE A 51 0.35 1.48 0.46
C ILE A 51 0.57 0.03 0.06
N ALA A 52 0.36 -0.27 -1.22
CA ALA A 52 0.71 -1.55 -1.84
C ALA A 52 1.70 -1.33 -2.99
N PHE A 53 2.40 -2.40 -3.37
CA PHE A 53 3.39 -2.40 -4.45
C PHE A 53 3.17 -3.60 -5.37
N ASP A 54 3.71 -3.52 -6.58
CA ASP A 54 3.90 -4.69 -7.42
C ASP A 54 5.20 -5.45 -7.07
N GLY A 55 5.48 -6.54 -7.81
CA GLY A 55 6.48 -7.53 -7.40
C GLY A 55 7.93 -7.03 -7.37
N ASP A 56 8.26 -6.02 -8.18
CA ASP A 56 9.55 -5.34 -8.23
C ASP A 56 9.53 -3.93 -7.61
N PHE A 57 8.37 -3.52 -7.08
CA PHE A 57 8.18 -2.32 -6.25
C PHE A 57 8.48 -1.00 -6.97
N ASP A 58 8.45 -0.95 -8.31
CA ASP A 58 8.59 0.29 -9.07
C ASP A 58 7.26 1.05 -9.20
N ARG A 59 6.13 0.37 -8.96
CA ARG A 59 4.80 0.97 -8.86
C ARG A 59 4.28 0.88 -7.42
N CYS A 60 3.76 1.99 -6.92
CA CYS A 60 3.05 2.06 -5.65
C CYS A 60 1.59 2.45 -5.86
N PHE A 61 0.74 1.98 -4.94
CA PHE A 61 -0.70 2.14 -4.99
C PHE A 61 -1.18 2.61 -3.63
N LEU A 62 -1.98 3.68 -3.61
CA LEU A 62 -2.39 4.35 -2.38
C LEU A 62 -3.85 4.05 -2.05
N PHE A 63 -4.13 3.95 -0.76
CA PHE A 63 -5.46 3.80 -0.19
C PHE A 63 -5.68 4.87 0.88
N ASP A 64 -6.85 5.49 0.89
CA ASP A 64 -7.23 6.43 1.95
C ASP A 64 -7.59 5.73 3.26
N GLU A 65 -7.89 6.50 4.32
CA GLU A 65 -8.25 6.01 5.66
C GLU A 65 -9.55 5.19 5.69
N LYS A 66 -10.37 5.29 4.63
CA LYS A 66 -11.61 4.52 4.45
C LYS A 66 -11.36 3.26 3.60
N GLY A 67 -10.10 2.96 3.31
CA GLY A 67 -9.67 1.84 2.49
C GLY A 67 -10.04 1.96 1.01
N GLN A 68 -10.37 3.16 0.52
CA GLN A 68 -10.66 3.39 -0.89
C GLN A 68 -9.35 3.45 -1.67
N PHE A 69 -9.28 2.73 -2.78
CA PHE A 69 -8.16 2.81 -3.71
C PHE A 69 -8.17 4.18 -4.41
N ILE A 70 -7.03 4.86 -4.39
CA ILE A 70 -6.86 6.14 -5.07
C ILE A 70 -6.36 5.90 -6.49
N GLU A 71 -7.12 6.40 -7.47
CA GLU A 71 -6.73 6.33 -8.86
C GLU A 71 -5.43 7.10 -9.09
N GLY A 72 -4.46 6.45 -9.74
CA GLY A 72 -3.10 6.98 -9.91
C GLY A 72 -3.03 8.34 -10.62
N TYR A 73 -4.07 8.71 -11.38
CA TYR A 73 -4.16 10.04 -11.99
C TYR A 73 -4.11 11.17 -10.95
N TYR A 74 -4.81 11.05 -9.84
CA TYR A 74 -4.84 12.08 -8.79
C TYR A 74 -3.50 12.18 -8.04
N ILE A 75 -2.73 11.09 -7.98
CA ILE A 75 -1.42 11.06 -7.33
C ILE A 75 -0.41 11.94 -8.08
N VAL A 76 -0.52 12.04 -9.41
CA VAL A 76 0.35 12.93 -10.21
C VAL A 76 0.20 14.38 -9.78
N GLY A 77 -1.04 14.87 -9.67
CA GLY A 77 -1.30 16.24 -9.23
C GLY A 77 -0.82 16.49 -7.79
N LEU A 78 -1.14 15.57 -6.88
CA LEU A 78 -0.72 15.65 -5.47
C LEU A 78 0.80 15.71 -5.31
N LEU A 79 1.54 14.83 -5.98
CA LEU A 79 3.01 14.79 -5.90
C LEU A 79 3.67 15.95 -6.63
N ALA A 80 3.04 16.51 -7.67
CA ALA A 80 3.58 17.66 -8.39
C ALA A 80 3.45 18.98 -7.61
N GLU A 81 2.47 19.08 -6.71
CA GLU A 81 2.29 20.24 -5.81
C GLU A 81 3.26 20.22 -4.61
N ALA A 82 3.67 19.02 -4.17
CA ALA A 82 4.41 18.77 -2.93
C ALA A 82 5.91 19.16 -2.97
#